data_AF-A0A9C8I7N9-F1
#
_entry.id   AF-A0A9C8I7N9-F1
#
_cell.length_a   1.000
_cell.length_b   1.000
_cell.length_c   1.000
_cell.angle_alpha   90.00
_cell.angle_beta   90.00
_cell.angle_gamma   90.00
#
_symmetry.space_group_name_H-M   'P 1'
#
loop_
_entity.id
_entity.type
_entity.pdbx_description
1 polymer ?
#
loop_
_entity_poly.entity_id
_entity_poly.type
_entity_poly.pdbx_seq_one_letter_code
_entity_poly.pdbx_strand_id
1 'polypeptide(L)'
;IYRERDFGNIDPLTGFPMKYDGSPSDYVSHLEIIKPSGMGELGETILAKKAIEVNHPLKHGGVSYYQLAVDSLITLSVLHPGGRSDKIETFMNQPFEIRGYDHDFVCVIRPMDYVGGVWEAADGTRSQLSTVIRLVDYKAFWDGITESPVLLGYVSGESPLSIAGVTIVLTDVKEYTVLQYVRDPGVPLVYFGGLLLMIGLIIALYFPFRTVRVILKPEQSGTSFVAGGNVIGFPDLFVKVMDGERVTETDRKS
;
A
#
# COMPACT_ATOMS: atom_id res chain seq x y z
N ILE A 1 13.30 28.15 11.91
CA ILE A 1 12.79 27.82 10.56
C ILE A 1 13.94 28.00 9.57
N TYR A 2 14.76 26.97 9.37
CA TYR A 2 15.81 26.99 8.36
C TYR A 2 15.20 26.51 7.05
N ARG A 3 15.03 27.43 6.09
CA ARG A 3 14.61 27.14 4.72
C ARG A 3 15.75 26.45 4.00
N GLU A 4 15.40 25.38 3.28
CA GLU A 4 16.12 24.87 2.11
C GLU A 4 16.70 26.03 1.30
N ARG A 5 18.01 25.99 1.08
CA ARG A 5 18.66 26.80 0.07
C ARG A 5 19.43 25.85 -0.83
N ASP A 6 18.75 25.45 -1.90
CA ASP A 6 19.28 25.30 -3.25
C ASP A 6 20.67 24.66 -3.35
N PHE A 7 20.73 23.33 -3.33
CA PHE A 7 21.55 22.68 -4.34
C PHE A 7 20.76 22.75 -5.65
N GLY A 8 20.97 23.85 -6.39
CA GLY A 8 20.57 23.90 -7.78
C GLY A 8 21.21 22.72 -8.48
N ASN A 9 20.38 21.79 -8.95
CA ASN A 9 20.77 20.63 -9.74
C ASN A 9 21.38 21.12 -11.06
N ILE A 10 22.66 21.48 -11.07
CA ILE A 10 23.40 21.81 -12.28
C ILE A 10 24.45 20.73 -12.43
N ASP A 11 24.44 20.03 -13.56
CA ASP A 11 25.48 19.07 -13.89
C ASP A 11 26.84 19.79 -13.89
N PRO A 12 27.76 19.45 -12.97
CA PRO A 12 29.04 20.16 -12.86
C PRO A 12 29.97 19.95 -14.07
N LEU A 13 29.69 18.96 -14.93
CA LEU A 13 30.46 18.70 -16.14
C LEU A 13 29.90 19.43 -17.37
N THR A 14 28.59 19.59 -17.47
CA THR A 14 27.93 20.14 -18.66
C THR A 14 27.28 21.50 -18.46
N GLY A 15 27.10 21.92 -17.20
CA GLY A 15 26.41 23.17 -16.85
C GLY A 15 24.90 23.12 -17.09
N PHE A 16 24.32 21.97 -17.44
CA PHE A 16 22.90 21.85 -17.69
C PHE A 16 22.10 21.75 -16.39
N PRO A 17 20.92 22.40 -16.31
CA PRO A 17 20.00 22.18 -15.21
C PRO A 17 19.47 20.75 -15.26
N MET A 18 19.82 19.95 -14.25
CA MET A 18 19.26 18.65 -13.98
C MET A 18 18.00 18.78 -13.11
N LYS A 19 17.11 17.79 -13.20
CA LYS A 19 16.01 17.61 -12.26
C LYS A 19 16.10 16.19 -11.74
N TYR A 20 16.68 16.04 -10.56
CA TYR A 20 16.84 14.78 -9.86
C TYR A 20 16.31 14.97 -8.44
N ASP A 21 15.37 14.13 -8.03
CA ASP A 21 14.70 14.24 -6.72
C ASP A 21 15.33 13.33 -5.65
N GLY A 22 16.37 12.56 -6.01
CA GLY A 22 17.09 11.67 -5.10
C GLY A 22 16.25 10.51 -4.57
N SER A 23 15.02 10.31 -5.06
CA SER A 23 14.16 9.24 -4.59
C SER A 23 14.55 7.91 -5.24
N PRO A 24 14.62 6.80 -4.48
CA PRO A 24 14.86 5.47 -5.06
C PRO A 24 13.78 5.16 -6.10
N SER A 25 14.20 4.80 -7.31
CA SER A 25 13.29 4.61 -8.45
C SER A 25 12.51 3.31 -8.40
N ASP A 26 12.95 2.33 -7.60
CA ASP A 26 12.30 1.02 -7.49
C ASP A 26 12.63 0.34 -6.17
N TYR A 27 11.61 -0.15 -5.45
CA TYR A 27 11.78 -0.90 -4.20
C TYR A 27 11.30 -2.32 -4.41
N VAL A 28 12.19 -3.19 -4.88
CA VAL A 28 11.90 -4.60 -5.16
C VAL A 28 12.37 -5.49 -4.01
N SER A 29 11.52 -6.38 -3.53
CA SER A 29 11.90 -7.41 -2.55
C SER A 29 11.75 -8.81 -3.13
N HIS A 30 12.72 -9.70 -2.89
CA HIS A 30 12.62 -11.11 -3.30
C HIS A 30 11.99 -11.95 -2.19
N LEU A 31 10.77 -12.44 -2.42
CA LEU A 31 10.02 -13.25 -1.45
C LEU A 31 9.91 -14.70 -1.92
N GLU A 32 10.22 -15.63 -1.01
CA GLU A 32 10.05 -17.08 -1.18
C GLU A 32 9.17 -17.62 -0.05
N ILE A 33 8.19 -18.46 -0.41
CA ILE A 33 7.40 -19.24 0.53
C ILE A 33 7.97 -20.64 0.54
N ILE A 34 8.43 -21.09 1.70
CA ILE A 34 9.10 -22.37 1.87
C ILE A 34 8.20 -23.30 2.68
N LYS A 35 8.09 -24.56 2.25
CA LYS A 35 7.37 -25.60 2.98
C LYS A 35 8.13 -25.89 4.27
N PRO A 36 7.49 -25.81 5.45
CA PRO A 36 8.16 -26.12 6.71
C PRO A 36 8.53 -27.61 6.76
N SER A 37 9.73 -27.91 7.27
CA SER A 37 10.16 -29.26 7.64
C SER A 37 9.64 -29.68 9.03
N GLY A 38 9.33 -28.68 9.87
CA GLY A 38 8.80 -28.82 11.23
C GLY A 38 8.25 -27.48 11.73
N MET A 39 7.70 -27.43 12.94
CA MET A 39 7.14 -26.20 13.51
C MET A 39 8.27 -25.19 13.78
N GLY A 40 8.31 -24.12 13.00
CA GLY A 40 9.33 -23.06 13.10
C GLY A 40 10.61 -23.31 12.30
N GLU A 41 10.72 -24.44 11.59
CA GLU A 41 11.89 -24.77 10.77
C GLU A 41 11.59 -24.64 9.28
N LEU A 42 12.50 -23.99 8.56
CA LEU A 42 12.47 -23.91 7.10
C LEU A 42 12.81 -25.29 6.52
N GLY A 43 11.96 -25.81 5.63
CA GLY A 43 12.33 -26.94 4.79
C GLY A 43 13.09 -26.49 3.55
N GLU A 44 13.29 -27.41 2.59
CA GLU A 44 14.02 -27.12 1.36
C GLU A 44 13.11 -26.81 0.16
N THR A 45 11.82 -27.13 0.27
CA THR A 45 10.88 -27.01 -0.85
C THR A 45 10.30 -25.60 -0.94
N ILE A 46 10.60 -24.88 -2.01
CA ILE A 46 9.98 -23.59 -2.34
C ILE A 46 8.58 -23.84 -2.93
N LEU A 47 7.54 -23.32 -2.27
CA LEU A 47 6.14 -23.39 -2.69
C LEU A 47 5.73 -22.25 -3.62
N ALA A 48 6.35 -21.08 -3.48
CA ALA A 48 6.16 -19.93 -4.36
C ALA A 48 7.35 -18.96 -4.25
N LYS A 49 7.68 -18.26 -5.33
CA LYS A 49 8.73 -17.23 -5.37
C LYS A 49 8.29 -16.07 -6.25
N LYS A 50 8.55 -14.84 -5.83
CA LYS A 50 8.29 -13.64 -6.63
C LYS A 50 9.17 -12.47 -6.17
N ALA A 51 9.64 -11.67 -7.13
CA ALA A 51 10.00 -10.29 -6.85
C ALA A 51 8.70 -9.51 -6.61
N ILE A 52 8.50 -9.03 -5.39
CA ILE A 52 7.35 -8.21 -5.02
C ILE A 52 7.76 -6.74 -5.06
N GLU A 53 6.80 -5.92 -5.46
CA GLU A 53 6.87 -4.47 -5.51
C GLU A 53 5.57 -3.91 -4.91
N VAL A 54 5.53 -2.59 -4.71
CA VAL A 54 4.33 -1.89 -4.24
C VAL A 54 3.14 -2.26 -5.14
N ASN A 55 2.02 -2.68 -4.54
CA ASN A 55 0.80 -3.16 -5.21
C ASN A 55 0.93 -4.43 -6.06
N HIS A 56 2.09 -5.07 -6.12
CA HIS A 56 2.33 -6.30 -6.89
C HIS A 56 2.61 -7.50 -5.97
N PRO A 57 1.63 -7.96 -5.17
CA PRO A 57 1.85 -8.99 -4.15
C PRO A 57 2.20 -10.36 -4.75
N LEU A 58 2.82 -11.20 -3.92
CA LEU A 58 2.87 -12.65 -4.13
C LEU A 58 1.58 -13.25 -3.58
N LYS A 59 0.92 -14.13 -4.34
CA LYS A 59 -0.30 -14.82 -3.88
C LYS A 59 -0.05 -16.32 -3.78
N HIS A 60 -0.34 -16.91 -2.63
CA HIS A 60 -0.21 -18.35 -2.41
C HIS A 60 -1.16 -18.83 -1.32
N GLY A 61 -1.82 -19.97 -1.51
CA GLY A 61 -2.68 -20.59 -0.48
C GLY A 61 -3.86 -19.74 -0.01
N GLY A 62 -4.40 -18.86 -0.87
CA GLY A 62 -5.47 -17.92 -0.51
C GLY A 62 -5.01 -16.70 0.30
N VAL A 63 -3.69 -16.50 0.44
CA VAL A 63 -3.07 -15.35 1.12
C VAL A 63 -2.35 -14.50 0.08
N SER A 64 -2.47 -13.19 0.21
CA SER A 64 -1.70 -12.20 -0.56
C SER A 64 -0.64 -11.56 0.34
N TYR A 65 0.60 -11.54 -0.12
CA TYR A 65 1.77 -11.00 0.58
C TYR A 65 2.20 -9.72 -0.13
N TYR A 66 1.92 -8.59 0.50
CA TYR A 66 2.24 -7.25 0.01
C TYR A 66 3.53 -6.75 0.64
N GLN A 67 4.29 -6.00 -0.15
CA GLN A 67 5.30 -5.10 0.37
C GLN A 67 4.59 -3.83 0.83
N LEU A 68 4.63 -3.56 2.14
CA LEU A 68 3.96 -2.42 2.76
C LEU A 68 4.88 -1.20 2.83
N ALA A 69 6.12 -1.41 3.27
CA ALA A 69 7.12 -0.36 3.43
C ALA A 69 8.53 -0.94 3.35
N VAL A 70 9.50 -0.07 3.10
CA VAL A 70 10.92 -0.34 3.36
C VAL A 70 11.32 0.51 4.56
N ASP A 71 12.10 -0.07 5.46
CA ASP A 71 12.53 0.57 6.69
C ASP A 71 13.96 0.11 7.04
N SER A 72 14.57 0.70 8.06
CA SER A 72 15.95 0.40 8.48
C SER A 72 16.00 0.03 9.96
N LEU A 73 16.65 -1.09 10.25
CA LEU A 73 17.07 -1.48 11.59
C LEU A 73 18.41 -0.80 11.89
N ILE A 74 18.43 0.01 12.93
CA ILE A 74 19.57 0.81 13.35
C ILE A 74 20.14 0.19 14.62
N THR A 75 21.45 -0.05 14.60
CA THR A 75 22.19 -0.57 15.75
C THR A 75 23.12 0.50 16.30
N LEU A 76 22.97 0.77 17.60
CA LEU A 76 23.81 1.69 18.36
C LEU A 76 24.59 0.94 19.43
N SER A 77 25.82 1.38 19.67
CA SER A 77 26.59 1.03 20.85
C SER A 77 26.59 2.23 21.80
N VAL A 78 26.19 2.00 23.05
CA VAL A 78 26.22 3.00 24.11
C VAL A 78 27.31 2.63 25.11
N LEU A 79 28.33 3.48 25.23
CA LEU A 79 29.42 3.32 26.16
C LEU A 79 29.14 4.13 27.43
N HIS A 80 29.10 3.46 28.57
CA HIS A 80 28.85 4.04 29.88
C HIS A 80 30.15 4.40 30.63
N PRO A 81 30.09 5.38 31.56
CA PRO A 81 31.15 5.58 32.54
C PRO A 81 31.48 4.27 33.27
N GLY A 82 32.77 3.95 33.40
CA GLY A 82 33.22 2.69 34.00
C GLY A 82 33.40 1.53 33.03
N GLY A 83 33.26 1.76 31.72
CA GLY A 83 33.67 0.81 30.68
C GLY A 83 32.63 -0.25 30.30
N ARG A 84 31.41 -0.16 30.83
CA ARG A 84 30.29 -0.98 30.38
C ARG A 84 29.77 -0.49 29.03
N SER A 85 29.39 -1.41 28.14
CA SER A 85 28.72 -1.08 26.88
C SER A 85 27.38 -1.82 26.75
N ASP A 86 26.35 -1.10 26.28
CA ASP A 86 25.03 -1.65 25.95
C ASP A 86 24.80 -1.53 24.43
N LYS A 87 24.17 -2.55 23.82
CA LYS A 87 23.76 -2.55 22.41
C LYS A 87 22.27 -2.20 22.34
N ILE A 88 21.91 -1.24 21.49
CA ILE A 88 20.52 -0.86 21.23
C ILE A 88 20.21 -1.13 19.76
N GLU A 89 19.15 -1.89 19.52
CA GLU A 89 18.57 -2.09 18.20
C GLU A 89 17.23 -1.38 18.16
N THR A 90 17.03 -0.49 17.19
CA THR A 90 15.79 0.28 17.02
C THR A 90 15.46 0.46 15.55
N PHE A 91 14.23 0.85 15.26
CA PHE A 91 13.79 1.17 13.91
C PHE A 91 13.74 2.69 13.70
N MET A 92 13.70 3.09 12.44
CA MET A 92 13.47 4.48 12.08
C MET A 92 12.15 4.99 12.71
N ASN A 93 12.16 6.20 13.23
CA ASN A 93 11.06 6.84 13.98
C ASN A 93 10.59 6.15 15.26
N GLN A 94 11.23 5.06 15.69
CA GLN A 94 10.85 4.42 16.95
C GLN A 94 11.61 5.05 18.11
N PRO A 95 10.91 5.42 19.20
CA PRO A 95 11.55 5.88 20.42
C PRO A 95 12.36 4.74 21.04
N PHE A 96 13.56 5.05 21.54
CA PHE A 96 14.35 4.12 22.36
C PHE A 96 14.91 4.79 23.61
N GLU A 97 15.23 3.97 24.61
CA GLU A 97 15.74 4.41 25.93
C GLU A 97 17.21 4.00 26.11
N ILE A 98 17.96 4.83 26.85
CA ILE A 98 19.34 4.55 27.26
C ILE A 98 19.38 4.30 28.77
N ARG A 99 19.88 3.13 29.18
CA ARG A 99 19.96 2.74 30.60
C ARG A 99 20.98 3.59 31.37
N GLY A 100 20.70 3.87 32.65
CA GLY A 100 21.67 4.51 33.54
C GLY A 100 21.70 6.04 33.51
N TYR A 101 20.64 6.67 33.01
CA TYR A 101 20.38 8.10 33.14
C TYR A 101 19.18 8.38 34.03
N ASP A 102 19.35 9.31 34.97
CA ASP A 102 18.32 9.75 35.94
C ASP A 102 17.40 10.86 35.36
N HIS A 103 17.35 10.94 34.04
CA HIS A 103 16.35 11.66 33.25
C HIS A 103 15.96 10.72 32.11
N ASP A 104 14.67 10.43 31.93
CA ASP A 104 14.21 9.56 30.85
C ASP A 104 14.57 10.19 29.50
N PHE A 105 15.55 9.65 28.77
CA PHE A 105 15.86 10.15 27.43
C PHE A 105 15.07 9.33 26.39
N VAL A 106 14.18 10.01 25.68
CA VAL A 106 13.42 9.44 24.54
C VAL A 106 14.14 9.87 23.27
N CYS A 107 14.78 8.93 22.56
CA CYS A 107 15.36 9.25 21.27
C CYS A 107 14.46 8.82 20.11
N VAL A 108 14.02 9.79 19.30
CA VAL A 108 13.27 9.54 18.05
C VAL A 108 14.16 9.81 16.86
N ILE A 109 14.39 8.79 16.04
CA ILE A 109 15.18 8.88 14.80
C ILE A 109 14.25 9.34 13.67
N ARG A 110 14.42 10.50 13.06
CA ARG A 110 13.65 10.81 11.82
C ARG A 110 14.35 10.24 10.57
N PRO A 111 13.61 9.86 9.51
CA PRO A 111 14.14 9.23 8.30
C PRO A 111 15.05 10.11 7.45
N MET A 112 14.91 11.43 7.58
CA MET A 112 15.43 12.38 6.59
C MET A 112 16.91 12.72 6.79
N ASP A 113 17.59 12.07 7.73
CA ASP A 113 19.03 12.25 7.96
C ASP A 113 19.87 11.15 7.27
N TYR A 114 19.24 10.30 6.44
CA TYR A 114 19.94 9.27 5.66
C TYR A 114 20.89 9.91 4.65
N VAL A 115 22.19 9.85 4.92
CA VAL A 115 23.23 10.07 3.92
C VAL A 115 24.10 8.83 3.84
N GLY A 116 23.52 7.74 3.33
CA GLY A 116 24.27 6.61 2.79
C GLY A 116 24.36 6.75 1.27
N GLY A 117 25.56 6.64 0.71
CA GLY A 117 25.76 6.71 -0.75
C GLY A 117 27.23 6.88 -1.14
N VAL A 118 27.53 6.68 -2.42
CA VAL A 118 28.82 7.07 -2.99
C VAL A 118 28.60 8.40 -3.69
N TRP A 119 29.23 9.45 -3.18
CA TRP A 119 29.32 10.70 -3.91
C TRP A 119 30.47 10.58 -4.92
N GLU A 120 30.14 10.61 -6.20
CA GLU A 120 31.13 10.66 -7.28
C GLU A 120 31.23 12.09 -7.79
N ALA A 121 32.34 12.75 -7.48
CA ALA A 121 32.65 14.08 -7.97
C ALA A 121 32.82 14.07 -9.50
N ALA A 122 32.67 15.24 -10.12
CA ALA A 122 32.87 15.43 -11.56
C ALA A 122 34.24 14.95 -12.07
N ASP A 123 35.26 14.96 -11.21
CA ASP A 123 36.62 14.48 -11.51
C ASP A 123 36.79 12.96 -11.35
N GLY A 124 35.71 12.23 -11.07
CA GLY A 124 35.70 10.78 -10.83
C GLY A 124 36.07 10.38 -9.40
N THR A 125 36.28 11.34 -8.49
CA THR A 125 36.57 11.03 -7.09
C THR A 125 35.33 10.47 -6.40
N ARG A 126 35.42 9.22 -5.97
CA ARG A 126 34.36 8.55 -5.21
C ARG A 126 34.61 8.69 -3.73
N SER A 127 33.70 9.36 -3.03
CA SER A 127 33.67 9.45 -1.57
C SER A 127 32.51 8.62 -1.03
N GLN A 128 32.79 7.68 -0.16
CA GLN A 128 31.75 6.96 0.57
C GLN A 128 31.19 7.89 1.63
N LEU A 129 29.90 8.22 1.53
CA LEU A 129 29.20 8.98 2.54
C LEU A 129 28.96 8.04 3.73
N SER A 130 29.43 8.46 4.91
CA SER A 130 29.17 7.72 6.13
C SER A 130 27.72 7.94 6.55
N THR A 131 27.03 6.86 6.89
CA THR A 131 25.67 6.97 7.41
C THR A 131 25.70 7.78 8.69
N VAL A 132 24.96 8.89 8.70
CA VAL A 132 24.76 9.74 9.86
C VAL A 132 23.32 9.59 10.31
N ILE A 133 23.10 9.55 11.62
CA ILE A 133 21.76 9.62 12.20
C ILE A 133 21.66 10.86 13.09
N ARG A 134 20.47 11.43 13.16
CA ARG A 134 20.18 12.55 14.06
C ARG A 134 19.54 12.04 15.34
N LEU A 135 20.12 12.45 16.47
CA LEU A 135 19.61 12.15 17.79
C LEU A 135 18.78 13.33 18.30
N VAL A 136 17.51 13.09 18.64
CA VAL A 136 16.55 14.14 19.06
C VAL A 136 15.81 13.68 20.30
N ASP A 137 15.76 14.54 21.30
CA ASP A 137 14.93 14.36 22.50
C ASP A 137 13.49 14.85 22.23
N TYR A 138 12.54 13.92 22.31
CA TYR A 138 11.12 14.18 22.17
C TYR A 138 10.37 14.29 23.50
N LYS A 139 10.99 13.89 24.62
CA LYS A 139 10.31 13.87 25.92
C LYS A 139 9.88 15.27 26.32
N ALA A 140 10.82 16.23 26.29
CA ALA A 140 10.52 17.62 26.64
C ALA A 140 9.43 18.24 25.76
N PHE A 141 9.33 17.81 24.49
CA PHE A 141 8.28 18.25 23.57
C PHE A 141 6.94 17.61 23.90
N TRP A 142 6.89 16.29 24.14
CA TRP A 142 5.66 15.58 24.52
C TRP A 142 5.12 15.99 25.89
N ASP A 143 6.01 16.31 26.84
CA ASP A 143 5.65 16.84 28.16
C ASP A 143 5.23 18.33 28.10
N GLY A 144 5.25 18.95 26.91
CA GLY A 144 4.85 20.35 26.70
C GLY A 144 5.81 21.37 27.29
N ILE A 145 7.04 20.96 27.62
CA ILE A 145 8.09 21.84 28.18
C ILE A 145 8.72 22.67 27.06
N THR A 146 8.87 22.10 25.87
CA THR A 146 9.42 22.79 24.69
C THR A 146 8.42 22.86 23.54
N GLU A 147 8.49 23.92 22.73
CA GLU A 147 7.64 24.09 21.54
C GLU A 147 8.05 23.16 20.37
N SER A 148 9.24 22.58 20.45
CA SER A 148 9.75 21.65 19.44
C SER A 148 10.71 20.62 20.06
N PRO A 149 10.90 19.45 19.43
CA PRO A 149 11.90 18.48 19.84
C PRO A 149 13.33 19.06 19.87
N VAL A 150 14.15 18.61 20.82
CA VAL A 150 15.50 19.16 21.05
C VAL A 150 16.55 18.31 20.32
N LEU A 151 17.33 18.91 19.43
CA LEU A 151 18.44 18.23 18.76
C LEU A 151 19.58 18.00 19.76
N LEU A 152 19.96 16.74 19.96
CA LEU A 152 21.10 16.36 20.81
C LEU A 152 22.41 16.32 20.00
N GLY A 153 22.34 15.87 18.76
CA GLY A 153 23.50 15.86 17.85
C GLY A 153 23.35 14.87 16.70
N TYR A 154 24.46 14.67 15.99
CA TYR A 154 24.58 13.71 14.90
C TYR A 154 25.51 12.58 15.32
N VAL A 155 25.17 11.34 14.94
CA VAL A 155 25.95 10.14 15.27
C VAL A 155 26.30 9.41 13.97
N SER A 156 27.56 9.04 13.81
CA SER A 156 28.00 8.10 12.76
C SER A 156 29.01 7.10 13.34
N GLY A 157 29.46 6.15 12.53
CA GLY A 157 30.53 5.24 12.94
C GLY A 157 31.87 5.94 13.19
N GLU A 158 32.10 7.09 12.56
CA GLU A 158 33.34 7.86 12.66
C GLU A 158 33.22 9.05 13.62
N SER A 159 31.99 9.53 13.85
CA SER A 159 31.67 10.68 14.70
C SER A 159 30.75 10.25 15.83
N PRO A 160 31.30 9.73 16.94
CA PRO A 160 30.50 9.35 18.09
C PRO A 160 29.97 10.58 18.83
N LEU A 161 28.76 10.49 19.36
CA LEU A 161 28.12 11.56 20.10
C LEU A 161 28.24 11.32 21.60
N SER A 162 28.86 12.25 22.32
CA SER A 162 28.94 12.20 23.77
C SER A 162 27.89 13.11 24.39
N ILE A 163 26.88 12.52 25.05
CA ILE A 163 25.83 13.27 25.74
C ILE A 163 25.67 12.76 27.15
N ALA A 164 25.54 13.71 28.08
CA ALA A 164 25.29 13.50 29.50
C ALA A 164 26.29 12.57 30.25
N GLY A 165 27.40 12.15 29.62
CA GLY A 165 28.39 11.22 30.18
C GLY A 165 28.46 9.84 29.52
N VAL A 166 27.64 9.56 28.49
CA VAL A 166 27.75 8.35 27.66
C VAL A 166 28.24 8.72 26.27
N THR A 167 28.89 7.78 25.61
CA THR A 167 29.26 7.91 24.20
C THR A 167 28.41 6.97 23.36
N ILE A 168 27.66 7.53 22.42
CA ILE A 168 26.79 6.81 21.48
C ILE A 168 27.52 6.71 20.15
N VAL A 169 27.55 5.50 19.59
CA VAL A 169 28.20 5.21 18.31
C VAL A 169 27.21 4.47 17.41
N LEU A 170 27.08 4.91 16.17
CA LEU A 170 26.34 4.17 15.16
C LEU A 170 27.21 3.02 14.67
N THR A 171 26.75 1.78 14.86
CA THR A 171 27.55 0.60 14.48
C THR A 171 27.05 -0.08 13.22
N ASP A 172 25.74 -0.09 12.99
CA ASP A 172 25.16 -0.77 11.83
C ASP A 172 23.81 -0.18 11.45
N VAL A 173 23.49 -0.21 10.15
CA VAL A 173 22.18 0.15 9.59
C VAL A 173 21.81 -0.87 8.53
N LYS A 174 20.73 -1.61 8.77
CA LYS A 174 20.28 -2.68 7.90
C LYS A 174 18.89 -2.39 7.36
N GLU A 175 18.78 -2.28 6.04
CA GLU A 175 17.49 -2.12 5.37
C GLU A 175 16.69 -3.43 5.39
N TYR A 176 15.38 -3.31 5.59
CA TYR A 176 14.45 -4.42 5.59
C TYR A 176 13.09 -4.01 5.01
N THR A 177 12.34 -5.00 4.52
CA THR A 177 11.01 -4.80 3.98
C THR A 177 9.95 -5.23 4.98
N VAL A 178 8.97 -4.35 5.24
CA VAL A 178 7.76 -4.67 5.98
C VAL A 178 6.79 -5.39 5.07
N LEU A 179 6.44 -6.63 5.43
CA LEU A 179 5.47 -7.44 4.71
C LEU A 179 4.11 -7.42 5.39
N GLN A 180 3.05 -7.27 4.60
CA GLN A 180 1.67 -7.43 5.04
C GLN A 180 1.07 -8.67 4.39
N TYR A 181 0.54 -9.59 5.20
CA TYR A 181 -0.19 -10.75 4.71
C TYR A 181 -1.69 -10.53 4.91
N VAL A 182 -2.47 -10.77 3.85
CA VAL A 182 -3.93 -10.61 3.87
C VAL A 182 -4.59 -11.87 3.34
N ARG A 183 -5.53 -12.42 4.11
CA ARG A 183 -6.39 -13.53 3.70
C ARG A 183 -7.82 -13.01 3.62
N ASP A 184 -8.34 -12.88 2.40
CA ASP A 184 -9.72 -12.46 2.18
C ASP A 184 -10.54 -13.61 1.56
N PRO A 185 -11.28 -14.39 2.38
CA PRO A 185 -12.14 -15.45 1.89
C PRO A 185 -13.44 -14.92 1.24
N GLY A 186 -13.75 -13.63 1.35
CA GLY A 186 -14.96 -13.01 0.83
C GLY A 186 -14.88 -12.64 -0.66
N VAL A 187 -13.68 -12.59 -1.24
CA VAL A 187 -13.47 -12.24 -2.65
C VAL A 187 -14.35 -13.05 -3.62
N PRO A 188 -14.49 -14.39 -3.50
CA PRO A 188 -15.40 -15.15 -4.35
C PRO A 188 -16.88 -14.73 -4.20
N LEU A 189 -17.32 -14.40 -2.98
CA LEU A 189 -18.70 -13.96 -2.71
C LEU A 189 -18.98 -12.60 -3.36
N VAL A 190 -18.02 -11.68 -3.34
CA VAL A 190 -18.12 -10.37 -4.00
C VAL A 190 -18.26 -10.55 -5.51
N TYR A 191 -17.43 -11.41 -6.13
CA TYR A 191 -17.56 -11.72 -7.56
C TYR A 191 -18.90 -12.37 -7.90
N PHE A 192 -19.41 -13.26 -7.05
CA PHE A 192 -20.73 -13.85 -7.23
C PHE A 192 -21.84 -12.81 -7.16
N GLY A 193 -21.79 -11.89 -6.19
CA GLY A 193 -22.74 -10.78 -6.10
C GLY A 193 -22.68 -9.84 -7.31
N GLY A 194 -21.47 -9.50 -7.78
CA GLY A 194 -21.26 -8.70 -8.99
C GLY A 194 -21.81 -9.38 -10.25
N LEU A 195 -21.62 -10.70 -10.37
CA LEU A 195 -22.20 -11.49 -11.46
C LEU A 195 -23.72 -11.51 -11.40
N LEU A 196 -24.31 -11.71 -10.21
CA LEU A 196 -25.75 -11.70 -10.02
C LEU A 196 -26.35 -10.34 -10.39
N LEU A 197 -25.69 -9.25 -10.02
CA LEU A 197 -26.09 -7.88 -10.38
C LEU A 197 -26.05 -7.69 -11.90
N MET A 198 -24.95 -8.10 -12.57
CA MET A 198 -24.85 -8.04 -14.03
C MET A 198 -25.97 -8.83 -14.71
N ILE A 199 -26.28 -10.03 -14.22
CA ILE A 199 -27.39 -10.85 -14.74
C ILE A 199 -28.74 -10.15 -14.51
N GLY A 200 -28.98 -9.63 -13.30
CA GLY A 200 -30.22 -8.91 -12.97
C GLY A 200 -30.43 -7.68 -13.87
N LEU A 201 -29.35 -6.95 -14.16
CA LEU A 201 -29.39 -5.80 -15.07
C LEU A 201 -29.73 -6.23 -16.51
N ILE A 202 -29.11 -7.32 -17.00
CA ILE A 202 -29.44 -7.88 -18.33
C ILE A 202 -30.92 -8.29 -18.37
N ILE A 203 -31.43 -8.97 -17.33
CA ILE A 203 -32.83 -9.38 -17.28
C ILE A 203 -33.74 -8.14 -17.32
N ALA A 204 -33.47 -7.14 -16.48
CA ALA A 204 -34.28 -5.94 -16.40
C ALA A 204 -34.32 -5.13 -17.72
N LEU A 205 -33.20 -5.09 -18.46
CA LEU A 205 -33.10 -4.32 -19.71
C LEU A 205 -33.63 -5.09 -20.93
N TYR A 206 -33.45 -6.40 -21.00
CA TYR A 206 -33.79 -7.20 -22.18
C TYR A 206 -35.11 -7.96 -22.09
N PHE A 207 -35.66 -8.15 -20.88
CA PHE A 207 -36.95 -8.82 -20.67
C PHE A 207 -37.97 -7.82 -20.12
N PRO A 208 -38.54 -6.93 -20.97
CA PRO A 208 -39.62 -6.07 -20.52
C PRO A 208 -40.79 -6.91 -20.02
N PHE A 209 -41.29 -6.61 -18.83
CA PHE A 209 -42.53 -7.20 -18.32
C PHE A 209 -43.69 -6.76 -19.21
N ARG A 210 -44.08 -7.62 -20.14
CA ARG A 210 -45.20 -7.36 -21.05
C ARG A 210 -46.48 -7.61 -20.27
N THR A 211 -47.33 -6.59 -20.15
CA THR A 211 -48.65 -6.73 -19.52
C THR A 211 -49.73 -6.59 -20.59
N VAL A 212 -50.56 -7.61 -20.73
CA VAL A 212 -51.81 -7.55 -21.51
C VAL A 212 -52.97 -7.54 -20.53
N ARG A 213 -53.85 -6.54 -20.62
CA ARG A 213 -55.08 -6.46 -19.83
C ARG A 213 -56.25 -6.65 -20.78
N VAL A 214 -57.18 -7.54 -20.42
CA VAL A 214 -58.42 -7.80 -21.19
C VAL A 214 -59.62 -7.47 -20.30
N ILE A 215 -60.55 -6.68 -20.81
CA ILE A 215 -61.82 -6.33 -20.19
C ILE A 215 -62.93 -6.96 -21.02
N LEU A 216 -63.74 -7.82 -20.41
CA LEU A 216 -64.93 -8.41 -21.03
C LEU A 216 -66.15 -7.55 -20.71
N LYS A 217 -66.95 -7.22 -21.73
CA LYS A 217 -68.23 -6.51 -21.59
C LYS A 217 -69.35 -7.41 -22.13
N PRO A 218 -70.34 -7.79 -21.32
CA PRO A 218 -71.49 -8.54 -21.81
C PRO A 218 -72.40 -7.63 -22.65
N GLU A 219 -72.91 -8.15 -23.78
CA GLU A 219 -73.77 -7.43 -24.72
C GLU A 219 -74.98 -8.30 -25.14
N GLN A 220 -76.04 -7.69 -25.69
CA GLN A 220 -77.35 -8.34 -25.87
C GLN A 220 -77.33 -9.57 -26.81
N SER A 221 -76.33 -9.72 -27.67
CA SER A 221 -76.12 -10.92 -28.50
C SER A 221 -74.67 -11.41 -28.51
N GLY A 222 -73.99 -11.38 -27.36
CA GLY A 222 -72.65 -11.93 -27.23
C GLY A 222 -71.80 -11.28 -26.13
N THR A 223 -70.50 -11.51 -26.19
CA THR A 223 -69.53 -10.89 -25.29
C THR A 223 -68.57 -10.06 -26.14
N SER A 224 -68.51 -8.76 -25.92
CA SER A 224 -67.45 -7.92 -26.48
C SER A 224 -66.25 -7.88 -25.53
N PHE A 225 -65.05 -7.72 -26.06
CA PHE A 225 -63.84 -7.57 -25.24
C PHE A 225 -63.02 -6.38 -25.71
N VAL A 226 -62.33 -5.74 -24.77
CA VAL A 226 -61.34 -4.69 -25.02
C VAL A 226 -60.04 -5.16 -24.39
N ALA A 227 -58.98 -5.34 -25.17
CA ALA A 227 -57.65 -5.53 -24.59
C ALA A 227 -56.73 -4.36 -24.88
N GLY A 228 -55.87 -4.07 -23.92
CA GLY A 228 -54.82 -3.08 -24.03
C GLY A 228 -53.60 -3.52 -23.22
N GLY A 229 -52.41 -3.18 -23.68
CA GLY A 229 -51.17 -3.56 -23.03
C GLY A 229 -50.03 -2.65 -23.44
N ASN A 230 -48.99 -2.57 -22.63
CA ASN A 230 -47.78 -1.86 -22.98
C ASN A 230 -46.85 -2.83 -23.71
N VAL A 231 -46.85 -2.80 -25.05
CA VAL A 231 -46.01 -3.64 -25.90
C VAL A 231 -44.98 -2.73 -26.57
N ILE A 232 -43.89 -2.45 -25.85
CA ILE A 232 -42.76 -1.72 -26.43
C ILE A 232 -42.09 -2.63 -27.47
N GLY A 233 -42.00 -2.14 -28.72
CA GLY A 233 -41.28 -2.77 -29.82
C GLY A 233 -42.08 -3.60 -30.83
N PHE A 234 -43.37 -3.91 -30.57
CA PHE A 234 -44.18 -4.76 -31.47
C PHE A 234 -45.68 -4.41 -31.47
N PRO A 235 -46.09 -3.19 -31.88
CA PRO A 235 -47.50 -2.83 -31.96
C PRO A 235 -48.27 -3.71 -32.96
N ASP A 236 -47.66 -4.04 -34.10
CA ASP A 236 -48.34 -4.77 -35.18
C ASP A 236 -48.60 -6.24 -34.83
N LEU A 237 -47.67 -6.87 -34.10
CA LEU A 237 -47.85 -8.24 -33.61
C LEU A 237 -49.01 -8.32 -32.59
N PHE A 238 -49.15 -7.30 -31.74
CA PHE A 238 -50.25 -7.23 -30.78
C PHE A 238 -51.60 -7.11 -31.50
N VAL A 239 -51.68 -6.27 -32.54
CA VAL A 239 -52.88 -6.13 -33.37
C VAL A 239 -53.23 -7.45 -34.07
N LYS A 240 -52.25 -8.13 -34.70
CA LYS A 240 -52.47 -9.44 -35.34
C LYS A 240 -53.04 -10.50 -34.40
N VAL A 241 -52.48 -10.61 -33.18
CA VAL A 241 -52.99 -11.55 -32.16
C VAL A 241 -54.43 -11.18 -31.75
N MET A 242 -54.72 -9.89 -31.64
CA MET A 242 -56.02 -9.37 -31.23
C MET A 242 -57.11 -9.54 -32.29
N ASP A 243 -56.73 -9.51 -33.57
CA ASP A 243 -57.61 -9.76 -34.71
C ASP A 243 -57.83 -11.26 -34.99
N GLY A 244 -57.26 -12.13 -34.16
CA GLY A 244 -57.41 -13.59 -34.28
C GLY A 244 -56.55 -14.22 -35.36
N GLU A 245 -55.57 -13.51 -35.91
CA GLU A 245 -54.63 -14.05 -36.88
C GLU A 245 -53.64 -15.01 -36.22
N ARG A 246 -53.32 -16.12 -36.91
CA ARG A 246 -52.28 -17.05 -36.46
C ARG A 246 -50.90 -16.42 -36.64
N VAL A 247 -50.31 -15.97 -35.54
CA VAL A 247 -48.92 -15.52 -35.52
C VAL A 247 -47.98 -16.71 -35.68
N THR A 248 -47.09 -16.64 -36.67
CA THR A 248 -46.08 -17.68 -36.94
C THR A 248 -44.72 -17.28 -36.37
N GLU A 249 -43.81 -18.25 -36.18
CA GLU A 249 -42.51 -18.04 -35.50
C GLU A 249 -41.63 -16.97 -36.18
N THR A 250 -41.88 -16.71 -37.47
CA THR A 250 -41.22 -15.70 -38.30
C THR A 250 -41.55 -14.26 -37.90
N ASP A 251 -42.76 -14.00 -37.39
CA ASP A 251 -43.18 -12.64 -36.99
C ASP A 251 -42.50 -12.17 -35.68
N ARG A 252 -41.80 -13.06 -34.97
CA ARG A 252 -41.16 -12.79 -33.68
C ARG A 252 -39.79 -12.08 -33.79
N LYS A 253 -39.26 -11.92 -35.00
CA LYS A 253 -37.90 -11.43 -35.29
C LYS A 253 -37.82 -10.05 -35.96
N SER A 254 -38.96 -9.41 -36.30
CA SER A 254 -38.95 -8.08 -36.93
C SER A 254 -38.86 -6.93 -35.94
#